data_AF-A0A7S3C1V5-F1
#
_entry.id   AF-A0A7S3C1V5-F1
#
_cell.length_a   1.000
_cell.length_b   1.000
_cell.length_c   1.000
_cell.angle_alpha   90.00
_cell.angle_beta   90.00
_cell.angle_gamma   90.00
#
_symmetry.space_group_name_H-M   'P 1'
#
loop_
_entity.id
_entity.type
_entity.pdbx_description
1 polymer ?
#
loop_
_entity_poly.entity_id
_entity_poly.type
_entity_poly.pdbx_seq_one_letter_code
_entity_poly.pdbx_strand_id
1 'polypeptide(L)'
;RFVQRYALMKGLPAGWLGAHCARNETEHYGAPACGHPVWGVYNNFFVALVSLWMRPDVQDFLEYVERSEVIYTFNWNDILWHTAVIKLFLPFAAVHRFVDFTYEHVTLRGTAGGQQRVV
;
A
#
# COMPACT_ATOMS: atom_id res chain seq x y z
N ARG A 1 2.01 13.48 4.16
CA ARG A 1 1.76 14.18 5.45
C ARG A 1 0.52 13.65 6.18
N PHE A 2 -0.59 13.28 5.51
CA PHE A 2 -1.81 12.77 6.15
C PHE A 2 -1.58 11.57 7.10
N VAL A 3 -1.05 10.45 6.58
CA VAL A 3 -0.77 9.24 7.37
C VAL A 3 0.26 9.49 8.48
N GLN A 4 1.27 10.33 8.22
CA GLN A 4 2.25 10.73 9.23
C GLN A 4 1.59 11.52 10.39
N ARG A 5 0.62 12.39 10.08
CA ARG A 5 -0.12 13.14 11.10
C ARG A 5 -0.92 12.19 12.00
N TYR A 6 -1.60 11.21 11.42
CA TYR A 6 -2.29 10.18 12.17
C TYR A 6 -1.33 9.43 13.12
N ALA A 7 -0.19 8.97 12.59
CA ALA A 7 0.81 8.27 13.38
C ALA A 7 1.30 9.10 14.58
N LEU A 8 1.61 10.38 14.36
CA LEU A 8 2.02 11.31 15.42
C LEU A 8 0.91 11.52 16.46
N MET A 9 -0.34 11.71 16.05
CA MET A 9 -1.48 11.89 16.97
C MET A 9 -1.71 10.67 17.86
N LYS A 10 -1.48 9.47 17.32
CA LYS A 10 -1.70 8.20 18.03
C LYS A 10 -0.45 7.69 18.75
N GLY A 11 0.66 8.44 18.70
CA GLY A 11 1.94 8.01 19.27
C GLY A 11 2.48 6.72 18.64
N LEU A 12 2.05 6.41 17.41
CA LEU A 12 2.51 5.22 16.71
C LEU A 12 3.97 5.43 16.29
N PRO A 13 4.80 4.38 16.34
CA PRO A 13 6.10 4.44 15.70
C PRO A 13 5.85 4.81 14.22
N ALA A 14 6.75 5.56 13.60
CA ALA A 14 6.66 5.85 12.16
C ALA A 14 6.75 4.57 11.29
N GLY A 15 6.72 3.38 11.89
CA GLY A 15 6.92 2.08 11.28
C GLY A 15 8.15 2.11 10.41
N TRP A 16 8.05 1.44 9.27
CA TRP A 16 8.98 1.61 8.16
C TRP A 16 8.46 2.62 7.13
N LEU A 17 7.43 3.41 7.46
CA LEU A 17 6.91 4.51 6.62
C LEU A 17 8.00 5.55 6.29
N GLY A 18 8.99 5.70 7.18
CA GLY A 18 10.13 6.62 7.02
C GLY A 18 11.48 5.96 6.74
N ALA A 19 11.57 4.62 6.70
CA ALA A 19 12.85 3.91 6.70
C ALA A 19 13.53 3.76 5.32
N HIS A 20 12.83 4.05 4.22
CA HIS A 20 13.29 3.66 2.88
C HIS A 20 14.23 4.63 2.15
N CYS A 21 14.71 5.71 2.78
CA CYS A 21 15.63 6.64 2.13
C CYS A 21 17.10 6.47 2.55
N ALA A 22 17.46 5.41 3.27
CA ALA A 22 18.84 5.15 3.65
C ALA A 22 19.36 3.86 2.98
N ARG A 23 20.05 4.06 1.85
CA ARG A 23 21.04 3.16 1.20
C ARG A 23 20.49 2.04 0.29
N ASN A 24 20.99 2.06 -0.95
CA ASN A 24 21.47 0.93 -1.78
C ASN A 24 20.78 -0.46 -1.75
N GLU A 25 19.54 -0.56 -1.32
CA GLU A 25 18.80 -1.82 -1.37
C GLU A 25 17.65 -1.68 -2.37
N THR A 26 17.85 -2.27 -3.54
CA THR A 26 16.90 -2.39 -4.65
C THR A 26 15.72 -3.32 -4.34
N GLU A 27 15.40 -3.55 -3.07
CA GLU A 27 14.42 -4.54 -2.70
C GLU A 27 13.48 -4.05 -1.61
N HIS A 28 12.26 -4.59 -1.66
CA HIS A 28 11.24 -4.59 -0.60
C HIS A 28 10.05 -3.66 -0.87
N TYR A 29 9.33 -3.91 -1.97
CA TYR A 29 7.97 -3.42 -2.26
C TYR A 29 7.83 -2.06 -2.98
N GLY A 30 8.79 -1.73 -3.84
CA GLY A 30 8.67 -0.70 -4.88
C GLY A 30 9.63 -0.99 -6.02
N ALA A 31 9.28 -0.61 -7.25
CA ALA A 31 10.23 -0.62 -8.36
C ALA A 31 11.39 0.35 -8.05
N PRO A 32 12.62 0.11 -8.53
CA PRO A 32 13.81 0.84 -8.08
C PRO A 32 13.80 2.27 -8.65
N ALA A 33 13.49 3.27 -7.82
CA ALA A 33 13.86 4.65 -8.08
C ALA A 33 13.74 5.51 -6.81
N CYS A 34 14.87 5.85 -6.21
CA CYS A 34 14.95 6.95 -5.27
C CYS A 34 14.49 8.24 -5.97
N GLY A 35 13.39 8.87 -5.51
CA GLY A 35 12.99 10.20 -5.99
C GLY A 35 11.50 10.50 -6.18
N HIS A 36 10.58 9.54 -6.01
CA HIS A 36 9.13 9.81 -6.18
C HIS A 36 8.26 9.43 -4.97
N PRO A 37 7.13 10.16 -4.75
CA PRO A 37 6.44 10.17 -3.48
C PRO A 37 5.49 8.97 -3.34
N VAL A 38 5.70 8.18 -2.28
CA VAL A 38 4.78 7.16 -1.74
C VAL A 38 4.57 5.93 -2.63
N TRP A 39 5.39 4.88 -2.39
CA TRP A 39 5.20 3.53 -2.93
C TRP A 39 4.14 2.75 -2.13
N GLY A 40 3.15 2.21 -2.83
CA GLY A 40 2.09 1.36 -2.27
C GLY A 40 2.22 -0.12 -2.65
N VAL A 41 1.72 -1.02 -1.80
CA VAL A 41 1.59 -2.45 -2.11
C VAL A 41 0.52 -2.59 -3.18
N TYR A 42 0.90 -3.05 -4.37
CA TYR A 42 -0.02 -3.19 -5.50
C TYR A 42 -1.11 -4.20 -5.18
N ASN A 43 -2.28 -3.71 -4.79
CA ASN A 43 -3.32 -4.47 -4.13
C ASN A 43 -4.38 -5.02 -5.09
N ASN A 44 -4.12 -5.01 -6.40
CA ASN A 44 -4.89 -5.84 -7.34
C ASN A 44 -4.71 -7.34 -7.01
N PHE A 45 -3.58 -7.73 -6.40
CA PHE A 45 -3.38 -9.03 -5.79
C PHE A 45 -2.84 -8.89 -4.37
N PHE A 46 -3.53 -9.48 -3.40
CA PHE A 46 -3.05 -9.62 -2.03
C PHE A 46 -3.70 -10.82 -1.35
N VAL A 47 -2.99 -11.38 -0.37
CA VAL A 47 -3.54 -12.35 0.59
C VAL A 47 -3.42 -11.72 1.96
N ALA A 48 -4.55 -11.60 2.66
CA ALA A 48 -4.59 -10.99 3.98
C ALA A 48 -5.49 -11.79 4.92
N LEU A 49 -5.13 -11.76 6.20
CA LEU A 49 -6.04 -12.17 7.26
C LEU A 49 -7.15 -11.12 7.37
N VAL A 50 -8.40 -11.51 7.17
CA VAL A 50 -9.55 -10.58 7.32
C VAL A 50 -9.57 -9.96 8.72
N SER A 51 -9.16 -10.72 9.74
CA SER A 51 -9.07 -10.25 11.13
C SER A 51 -8.14 -9.05 11.32
N LEU A 52 -7.11 -8.86 10.48
CA LEU A 52 -6.26 -7.65 10.52
C LEU A 52 -7.10 -6.40 10.32
N TRP A 53 -7.95 -6.39 9.30
CA TRP A 53 -8.79 -5.25 8.95
C TRP A 53 -9.85 -4.96 10.00
N MET A 54 -10.29 -5.98 10.72
CA MET A 54 -11.28 -5.86 11.79
C MET A 54 -10.70 -5.44 13.13
N ARG A 55 -9.37 -5.30 13.26
CA ARG A 55 -8.76 -4.86 14.53
C ARG A 55 -9.21 -3.44 14.88
N PRO A 56 -9.45 -3.14 16.17
CA PRO A 56 -9.90 -1.80 16.60
C PRO A 56 -8.96 -0.65 16.19
N ASP A 57 -7.65 -0.87 16.20
CA ASP A 57 -6.65 0.15 15.82
C ASP A 57 -6.61 0.42 14.32
N VAL A 58 -6.86 -0.60 13.50
CA VAL A 58 -7.02 -0.47 12.05
C VAL A 58 -8.35 0.22 11.72
N GLN A 59 -9.44 -0.16 12.39
CA GLN A 59 -10.75 0.49 12.21
C GLN A 59 -10.73 1.97 12.60
N ASP A 60 -10.07 2.35 13.70
CA ASP A 60 -9.86 3.75 14.10
C ASP A 60 -9.10 4.56 13.04
N PHE A 61 -8.10 3.94 12.38
CA PHE A 61 -7.43 4.58 11.24
C PHE A 61 -8.35 4.73 10.03
N LEU A 62 -9.11 3.70 9.67
CA LEU A 62 -10.03 3.76 8.53
C LEU A 62 -11.16 4.78 8.77
N GLU A 63 -11.62 4.93 10.02
CA GLU A 63 -12.56 5.99 10.38
C GLU A 63 -11.93 7.39 10.24
N TYR A 64 -10.66 7.56 10.64
CA TYR A 64 -9.93 8.80 10.41
C TYR A 64 -9.81 9.14 8.91
N VAL A 65 -9.60 8.12 8.07
CA VAL A 65 -9.58 8.25 6.60
C VAL A 65 -10.95 8.67 6.08
N GLU A 66 -12.01 7.97 6.46
CA GLU A 66 -13.38 8.26 6.01
C GLU A 66 -13.79 9.70 6.34
N ARG A 67 -13.57 10.13 7.59
CA ARG A 67 -13.88 11.49 8.07
C ARG A 67 -13.13 12.60 7.34
N SER A 68 -12.06 12.27 6.63
CA SER A 68 -11.31 13.26 5.84
C SER A 68 -11.89 13.50 4.45
N GLU A 69 -12.82 12.65 4.00
CA GLU A 69 -13.47 12.71 2.68
C GLU A 69 -12.49 12.65 1.48
N VAL A 70 -11.21 12.35 1.71
CA VAL A 70 -10.18 12.39 0.66
C VAL A 70 -10.34 11.28 -0.38
N ILE A 71 -11.07 10.22 -0.06
CA ILE A 71 -11.49 9.19 -1.02
C ILE A 71 -12.36 9.85 -2.11
N TYR A 72 -13.32 10.68 -1.71
CA TYR A 72 -14.27 11.31 -2.64
C TYR A 72 -13.71 12.58 -3.29
N THR A 73 -12.91 13.35 -2.56
CA THR A 73 -12.45 14.68 -3.02
C THR A 73 -11.13 14.63 -3.79
N PHE A 74 -10.26 13.65 -3.49
CA PHE A 74 -8.93 13.53 -4.11
C PHE A 74 -8.69 12.19 -4.79
N ASN A 75 -9.69 11.30 -4.82
CA ASN A 75 -9.60 9.96 -5.40
C ASN A 75 -8.41 9.15 -4.82
N TRP A 76 -8.16 9.30 -3.52
CA TRP A 76 -7.18 8.47 -2.83
C TRP A 76 -7.72 7.06 -2.70
N ASN A 77 -7.15 6.16 -3.50
CA ASN A 77 -7.63 4.79 -3.64
C ASN A 77 -7.05 3.85 -2.58
N ASP A 78 -7.61 2.65 -2.60
CA ASP A 78 -7.33 1.51 -1.72
C ASP A 78 -5.84 1.15 -1.59
N ILE A 79 -5.04 1.32 -2.64
CA ILE A 79 -3.58 1.08 -2.58
C ILE A 79 -2.93 1.90 -1.46
N LEU A 80 -3.35 3.15 -1.26
CA LEU A 80 -2.78 4.05 -0.26
C LEU A 80 -3.16 3.59 1.15
N TRP A 81 -4.42 3.20 1.33
CA TRP A 81 -4.96 2.78 2.62
C TRP A 81 -4.41 1.43 3.06
N HIS A 82 -4.33 0.47 2.13
CA HIS A 82 -3.75 -0.83 2.42
C HIS A 82 -2.28 -0.70 2.80
N THR A 83 -1.54 0.12 2.06
CA THR A 83 -0.14 0.41 2.34
C THR A 83 0.04 1.07 3.69
N ALA A 84 -0.80 2.05 4.04
CA ALA A 84 -0.73 2.71 5.33
C ALA A 84 -0.97 1.73 6.48
N VAL A 85 -2.00 0.87 6.36
CA VAL A 85 -2.30 -0.14 7.38
C VAL A 85 -1.12 -1.09 7.61
N ILE A 86 -0.54 -1.61 6.52
CA ILE A 86 0.61 -2.51 6.59
C ILE A 86 1.81 -1.79 7.24
N LYS A 87 2.12 -0.56 6.83
CA LYS A 87 3.29 0.18 7.32
C LYS A 87 3.15 0.67 8.76
N LEU A 88 1.93 0.95 9.22
CA LEU A 88 1.66 1.46 10.57
C LEU A 88 1.45 0.36 11.60
N PHE A 89 0.76 -0.73 11.25
CA PHE A 89 0.23 -1.69 12.23
C PHE A 89 0.86 -3.07 12.17
N LEU A 90 1.70 -3.35 11.17
CA LEU A 90 2.40 -4.63 11.05
C LEU A 90 3.91 -4.46 11.18
N PRO A 91 4.59 -5.36 11.91
CA PRO A 91 6.03 -5.48 11.80
C PRO A 91 6.40 -6.01 10.41
N PHE A 92 7.55 -5.59 9.87
CA PHE A 92 8.01 -6.00 8.53
C PHE A 92 8.04 -7.53 8.37
N ALA A 93 8.49 -8.26 9.41
CA ALA A 93 8.56 -9.72 9.40
C ALA A 93 7.20 -10.44 9.27
N ALA A 94 6.08 -9.74 9.49
CA ALA A 94 4.74 -10.29 9.30
C ALA A 94 4.20 -10.10 7.87
N VAL A 95 4.95 -9.43 6.99
CA VAL A 95 4.58 -9.19 5.59
C VAL A 95 5.38 -10.14 4.71
N HIS A 96 4.68 -10.92 3.90
CA HIS A 96 5.31 -11.84 2.96
C HIS A 96 5.26 -11.29 1.53
N ARG A 97 6.39 -11.34 0.82
CA ARG A 97 6.44 -11.09 -0.63
C ARG A 97 6.45 -12.44 -1.35
N PHE A 98 5.40 -12.72 -2.10
CA PHE A 98 5.42 -13.84 -3.04
C PHE A 98 6.37 -13.49 -4.19
N VAL A 99 7.53 -14.16 -4.23
CA VAL A 99 8.55 -14.00 -5.30
C VAL A 99 8.58 -15.19 -6.26
N ASP A 100 7.86 -16.25 -5.88
CA ASP A 100 7.68 -17.52 -6.57
C ASP A 100 6.30 -17.64 -7.25
N PHE A 101 5.52 -16.55 -7.24
CA PHE A 101 4.21 -16.46 -7.87
C PHE A 101 4.24 -15.44 -8.99
N THR A 102 4.01 -15.89 -10.22
CA THR A 102 3.87 -15.01 -11.38
C THR A 102 2.46 -14.46 -11.43
N TYR A 103 2.32 -13.14 -11.40
CA TYR A 103 1.04 -12.46 -11.49
C TYR A 103 1.08 -11.39 -12.58
N GLU A 104 0.05 -11.36 -13.42
CA GLU A 104 -0.18 -10.29 -14.39
C GLU A 104 -1.52 -9.62 -14.10
N HIS A 105 -1.51 -8.29 -14.05
CA HIS A 105 -2.72 -7.48 -14.10
C HIS A 105 -2.77 -6.75 -15.44
N VAL A 106 -3.64 -7.24 -16.33
CA VAL A 106 -3.75 -6.70 -17.68
C VAL A 106 -4.25 -5.26 -17.61
N THR A 107 -3.43 -4.33 -18.08
CA THR A 107 -3.91 -3.01 -18.47
C THR A 107 -4.35 -3.12 -19.91
N LEU A 108 -5.66 -3.27 -20.14
CA LEU A 108 -6.18 -3.22 -21.51
C LEU A 108 -5.87 -1.83 -22.07
N ARG A 109 -4.79 -1.72 -22.85
CA ARG A 109 -4.66 -0.61 -23.78
C ARG A 109 -5.83 -0.74 -24.72
N GLY A 110 -6.72 0.26 -24.74
CA GLY A 110 -7.73 0.36 -25.78
C GLY A 110 -7.01 0.41 -27.12
N THR A 111 -6.89 -0.72 -27.79
CA THR A 111 -6.45 -0.77 -29.17
C THR A 111 -7.66 -1.10 -30.01
N ALA A 112 -7.95 -0.20 -30.95
CA ALA A 112 -8.56 -0.62 -32.19
C ALA A 112 -7.73 -1.81 -32.72
N GLY A 113 -8.33 -3.00 -32.68
CA GLY A 113 -7.86 -4.19 -33.40
C GLY A 113 -6.50 -4.75 -32.99
N GLY A 114 -6.46 -5.62 -31.98
CA GLY A 114 -5.30 -6.47 -31.75
C GLY A 114 -5.55 -7.48 -30.65
N GLN A 115 -5.90 -8.70 -31.03
CA GLN A 115 -6.10 -9.84 -30.13
C GLN A 115 -4.78 -10.17 -29.43
N GLN A 116 -4.65 -9.88 -28.13
CA GLN A 116 -3.53 -10.37 -27.32
C GLN A 116 -3.93 -11.69 -26.68
N ARG A 117 -3.29 -12.78 -27.13
CA ARG A 117 -3.22 -14.04 -26.38
C ARG A 117 -2.27 -13.82 -25.21
N VAL A 118 -2.71 -14.16 -24.01
CA VAL A 118 -1.89 -14.17 -22.79
C VAL A 118 -1.69 -15.64 -22.39
N VAL A 119 -0.43 -16.02 -22.14
CA VAL A 119 -0.01 -17.33 -21.61
C VAL A 119 -0.06 -17.29 -20.11
#